data_AF-X1BA31-F1
#
_entry.id   AF-X1BA31-F1
#
_cell.length_a   1.000
_cell.length_b   1.000
_cell.length_c   1.000
_cell.angle_alpha   90.00
_cell.angle_beta   90.00
_cell.angle_gamma   90.00
#
_symmetry.space_group_name_H-M   'P 1'
#
loop_
_entity.id
_entity.type
_entity.pdbx_description
1 polymer ?
#
loop_
_entity_poly.entity_id
_entity_poly.type
_entity_poly.pdbx_seq_one_letter_code
_entity_poly.pdbx_strand_id
1 'polypeptide(L)'
;PFWARSLMDGKFSTPPAVRLMGTVGEAREATSEEIAEWQERIALAKGLKGYHLMWEQMGRVRDIWFEAFKPVYLGKMTDGLW
;
A
#
# COMPACT_ATOMS: atom_id res chain seq x y z
N PRO A 1 -9.28 4.34 -16.48
CA PRO A 1 -8.47 3.88 -15.33
C PRO A 1 -7.86 2.50 -15.61
N PHE A 2 -6.62 2.24 -15.19
CA PHE A 2 -5.89 0.98 -15.44
C PHE A 2 -6.75 -0.24 -15.07
N TRP A 3 -7.21 -0.30 -13.81
CA TRP A 3 -8.02 -1.41 -13.30
C TRP A 3 -9.33 -1.61 -14.04
N ALA A 4 -10.13 -0.55 -14.23
CA ALA A 4 -11.42 -0.67 -14.91
C ALA A 4 -11.28 -1.22 -16.33
N ARG A 5 -10.26 -0.76 -17.07
CA ARG A 5 -9.98 -1.24 -18.42
C ARG A 5 -9.50 -2.69 -18.41
N SER A 6 -8.54 -3.03 -17.55
CA SER A 6 -8.00 -4.40 -17.47
C SER A 6 -9.05 -5.42 -17.03
N LEU A 7 -9.97 -5.03 -16.15
CA LEU A 7 -11.08 -5.89 -15.74
C LEU A 7 -12.09 -6.10 -16.87
N MET A 8 -12.46 -5.03 -17.58
CA MET A 8 -13.35 -5.11 -18.74
C MET A 8 -12.74 -5.95 -19.87
N ASP A 9 -11.44 -5.79 -20.14
CA ASP A 9 -10.72 -6.51 -21.18
C ASP A 9 -10.32 -7.94 -20.76
N GLY A 10 -10.52 -8.30 -19.49
CA GLY A 10 -10.14 -9.61 -18.94
C GLY A 10 -8.62 -9.87 -18.98
N LYS A 11 -7.79 -8.84 -19.12
CA LYS A 11 -6.32 -8.95 -19.17
C LYS A 11 -5.63 -7.68 -18.71
N PHE A 12 -4.45 -7.83 -18.13
CA PHE A 12 -3.56 -6.71 -17.85
C PHE A 12 -2.62 -6.48 -19.04
N SER A 13 -2.39 -5.21 -19.39
CA SER A 13 -1.44 -4.84 -20.45
C SER A 13 -0.01 -4.72 -19.95
N THR A 14 0.16 -4.58 -18.63
CA THR A 14 1.44 -4.49 -17.93
C THR A 14 1.31 -5.19 -16.58
N PRO A 15 2.42 -5.67 -16.00
CA PRO A 15 2.54 -6.05 -14.58
C PRO A 15 1.64 -5.25 -13.62
N PRO A 16 0.59 -5.85 -13.01
CA PRO A 16 -0.35 -5.10 -12.18
C PRO A 16 0.11 -4.89 -10.74
N ALA A 17 0.96 -5.78 -10.20
CA ALA A 17 1.42 -5.72 -8.82
C ALA A 17 2.64 -6.62 -8.59
N VAL A 18 3.46 -6.27 -7.59
CA VAL A 18 4.50 -7.13 -7.03
C VAL A 18 4.23 -7.38 -5.55
N ARG A 19 4.64 -8.54 -5.05
CA ARG A 19 4.71 -8.84 -3.62
C ARG A 19 6.09 -8.47 -3.12
N LEU A 20 6.16 -7.48 -2.23
CA LEU A 20 7.39 -7.15 -1.52
C LEU A 20 7.61 -8.12 -0.36
N MET A 21 8.86 -8.54 -0.16
CA MET A 21 9.29 -9.42 0.92
C MET A 21 10.49 -8.79 1.62
N GLY A 22 10.57 -9.02 2.92
CA GLY A 22 11.66 -8.56 3.75
C GLY A 22 11.25 -8.60 5.21
N THR A 23 11.84 -7.72 6.01
CA THR A 23 11.74 -7.76 7.46
C THR A 23 10.95 -6.58 8.00
N VAL A 24 10.19 -6.83 9.07
CA VAL A 24 9.44 -5.82 9.79
C VAL A 24 10.06 -5.70 11.18
N GLY A 25 10.49 -4.50 11.53
CA GLY A 25 11.10 -4.20 12.82
C GLY A 25 10.11 -4.23 13.97
N GLU A 26 10.65 -4.03 15.17
CA GLU A 26 9.85 -3.87 16.37
C GLU A 26 8.96 -2.63 16.29
N ALA A 27 7.84 -2.66 17.02
CA ALA A 27 6.97 -1.50 17.11
C ALA A 27 7.56 -0.48 18.07
N ARG A 28 7.77 0.75 17.57
CA ARG A 28 8.27 1.89 18.34
C ARG A 28 7.27 3.04 18.29
N GLU A 29 7.49 4.02 19.16
CA GLU A 29 6.79 5.31 19.05
C GLU A 29 7.30 6.06 17.81
N ALA A 30 6.37 6.73 17.14
CA ALA A 30 6.65 7.60 16.00
C ALA A 30 7.27 8.91 16.47
N THR A 31 8.12 9.50 15.65
CA THR A 31 8.59 10.87 15.90
C THR A 31 7.51 11.89 15.55
N SER A 32 7.64 13.10 16.09
CA SER A 32 6.73 14.20 15.78
C SER A 32 6.69 14.52 14.28
N GLU A 33 7.82 14.38 13.60
CA GLU A 33 7.95 14.59 12.15
C GLU A 33 7.21 13.51 11.36
N GLU A 34 7.36 12.23 11.74
CA GLU A 34 6.65 11.11 11.10
C GLU A 34 5.12 11.25 11.26
N ILE A 35 4.65 11.67 12.44
CA ILE A 35 3.23 11.94 12.69
C ILE A 35 2.74 13.10 11.82
N ALA A 36 3.49 14.21 11.76
CA ALA A 36 3.10 15.38 10.97
C ALA A 36 2.98 15.03 9.48
N GLU A 37 3.98 14.33 8.92
CA GLU A 37 3.98 13.91 7.52
C GLU A 37 2.83 12.94 7.21
N TRP A 38 2.55 12.01 8.13
CA TRP A 38 1.39 11.11 8.00
C TRP A 38 0.08 11.90 7.95
N GLN A 39 -0.13 12.82 8.90
CA GLN A 39 -1.36 13.62 9.01
C GLN A 39 -1.59 14.53 7.79
N GLU A 40 -0.52 15.01 7.16
CA GLU A 40 -0.61 15.75 5.91
C GLU A 40 -1.09 14.85 4.76
N ARG A 41 -0.49 13.65 4.61
CA ARG A 41 -0.84 12.69 3.54
C ARG A 41 -2.30 12.24 3.57
N ILE A 42 -2.85 12.08 4.76
CA ILE A 42 -4.23 11.61 4.95
C ILE A 42 -5.24 12.74 5.15
N ALA A 43 -4.84 14.00 5.03
CA ALA A 43 -5.67 15.15 5.36
C ALA A 43 -7.02 15.17 4.61
N LEU A 44 -7.04 14.68 3.37
CA LEU A 44 -8.27 14.58 2.56
C LEU A 44 -9.30 13.62 3.16
N ALA A 45 -8.88 12.67 3.98
CA ALA A 45 -9.76 11.69 4.62
C ALA A 45 -10.34 12.17 5.97
N LYS A 46 -9.96 13.35 6.47
CA LYS A 46 -10.32 13.86 7.81
C LYS A 46 -11.81 13.85 8.13
N GLY A 47 -12.68 14.03 7.14
CA GLY A 47 -14.14 14.01 7.34
C GLY A 47 -14.77 12.62 7.40
N LEU A 48 -13.99 11.55 7.17
CA LEU A 48 -14.50 10.19 7.10
C LEU A 48 -14.39 9.50 8.46
N LYS A 49 -15.40 8.73 8.85
CA LYS A 49 -15.38 7.91 10.07
C LYS A 49 -14.13 7.02 10.16
N GLY A 50 -13.66 6.49 9.02
CA GLY A 50 -12.47 5.66 8.95
C GLY A 50 -11.18 6.38 9.39
N TYR A 51 -11.06 7.68 9.07
CA TYR A 51 -9.92 8.49 9.52
C TYR A 51 -9.88 8.57 11.05
N HIS A 52 -11.01 8.89 11.69
CA HIS A 52 -11.09 8.99 13.15
C HIS A 52 -10.82 7.66 13.86
N LEU A 53 -11.32 6.55 13.29
CA LEU A 53 -11.17 5.22 13.90
C LEU A 53 -9.76 4.66 13.76
N MET A 54 -9.05 4.95 12.67
CA MET A 54 -7.80 4.26 12.32
C MET A 54 -6.57 5.15 12.34
N TRP A 55 -6.70 6.43 11.99
CA TRP A 55 -5.55 7.24 11.57
C TRP A 55 -5.38 8.57 12.31
N GLU A 56 -6.42 9.07 12.98
CA GLU A 56 -6.36 10.33 13.74
C GLU A 56 -5.35 10.29 14.89
N GLN A 57 -5.26 9.18 15.61
CA GLN A 57 -4.40 9.03 16.80
C GLN A 57 -3.25 8.03 16.58
N MET A 58 -2.75 7.93 15.35
CA MET A 58 -1.68 6.99 15.05
C MET A 58 -0.34 7.48 15.65
N GLY A 59 0.23 6.71 16.58
CA GLY A 59 1.50 7.04 17.26
C GLY A 59 2.55 5.92 17.26
N ARG A 60 2.19 4.72 16.79
CA ARG A 60 3.12 3.58 16.73
C ARG A 60 3.47 3.24 15.30
N VAL A 61 4.76 3.07 15.04
CA VAL A 61 5.31 2.73 13.72
C VAL A 61 6.23 1.53 13.80
N ARG A 62 6.52 0.95 12.64
CA ARG A 62 7.50 -0.11 12.44
C ARG A 62 8.34 0.25 11.24
N ASP A 63 9.64 0.11 11.37
CA ASP A 63 10.55 0.21 10.24
C ASP A 63 10.43 -1.08 9.41
N ILE A 64 10.40 -0.94 8.08
CA ILE A 64 10.24 -2.06 7.15
C ILE A 64 11.40 -2.02 6.16
N TRP A 65 12.06 -3.16 5.99
CA TRP A 65 13.13 -3.33 5.01
C TRP A 65 12.66 -4.30 3.93
N PHE A 66 12.73 -3.88 2.68
CA PHE A 66 12.42 -4.73 1.54
C PHE A 66 13.72 -5.32 0.98
N GLU A 67 13.76 -6.64 0.90
CA GLU A 67 14.94 -7.40 0.48
C GLU A 67 14.72 -8.06 -0.88
N ALA A 68 13.47 -8.33 -1.22
CA ALA A 68 13.11 -8.98 -2.47
C ALA A 68 11.68 -8.62 -2.89
N PHE A 69 11.37 -8.89 -4.15
CA PHE A 69 10.00 -8.87 -4.65
C PHE A 69 9.71 -10.10 -5.49
N LYS A 70 8.42 -10.43 -5.61
CA LYS A 70 7.91 -11.48 -6.51
C LYS A 70 6.77 -10.92 -7.36
N PRO A 71 6.67 -11.33 -8.63
CA PRO A 71 5.46 -11.12 -9.44
C PRO A 71 4.18 -11.55 -8.72
N VAL A 72 3.11 -10.78 -8.89
CA VAL A 72 1.76 -11.24 -8.54
C VAL A 72 1.09 -11.82 -9.78
N TYR A 73 0.76 -13.10 -9.71
CA TYR A 73 0.01 -13.80 -10.74
C TYR A 73 -1.49 -13.76 -10.43
N LEU A 74 -2.27 -13.19 -11.34
CA LEU A 74 -3.74 -13.11 -11.26
C LEU A 74 -4.36 -14.05 -12.32
N GLY A 75 -3.85 -15.28 -12.37
CA GLY A 75 -4.27 -16.30 -13.32
C GLY A 75 -4.10 -15.87 -14.77
N LYS A 76 -5.12 -16.14 -15.60
CA LYS A 76 -5.11 -15.87 -17.05
C LYS A 76 -5.01 -14.38 -17.40
N MET A 77 -5.37 -13.48 -16.49
CA MET A 77 -5.28 -12.05 -16.75
C MET A 77 -3.84 -11.54 -16.80
N THR A 78 -2.89 -12.29 -16.23
CA THR A 78 -1.45 -11.95 -16.21
C THR A 78 -0.60 -12.88 -17.09
N ASP A 79 -1.23 -13.62 -18.00
CA ASP A 79 -0.53 -14.56 -18.88
C ASP A 79 0.46 -13.80 -19.79
N GLY A 80 1.73 -14.22 -19.78
CA GLY A 80 2.80 -13.59 -20.58
C GLY A 80 3.28 -12.20 -20.13
N LEU A 81 2.95 -11.74 -18.91
CA LEU A 81 3.34 -10.40 -18.41
C LEU A 81 4.60 -10.38 -17.52
N TRP A 82 5.08 -11.54 -17.08
CA TRP A 82 6.18 -11.70 -16.13
C TRP A 82 7.27 -12.61 -16.67
#